data_AF-A0A392SMY6-F1
#
_entry.id   AF-A0A392SMY6-F1
#
_cell.length_a   1.000
_cell.length_b   1.000
_cell.length_c   1.000
_cell.angle_alpha   90.00
_cell.angle_beta   90.00
_cell.angle_gamma   90.00
#
_symmetry.space_group_name_H-M   'P 1'
#
loop_
_entity.id
_entity.type
_entity.pdbx_description
1 polymer ?
#
loop_
_entity_poly.entity_id
_entity_poly.type
_entity_poly.pdbx_seq_one_letter_code
_entity_poly.pdbx_strand_id
1 'polypeptide(L)' 'MACSHAGLVEEGKCHFRSMIEDYGIQPREPHFGCMVDLLCRGGNLRDAYDFIMEMSVPPNAVIWRTLLGACSLHGDLEL' A
#
# COMPACT_ATOMS: atom_id res chain seq x y z
N MET A 1 1.55 -8.52 -7.98
CA MET A 1 0.43 -9.04 -7.17
C MET A 1 -0.84 -8.92 -8.01
N ALA A 2 -1.63 -9.98 -8.16
CA ALA A 2 -2.80 -9.99 -9.05
C ALA A 2 -3.88 -8.99 -8.60
N CYS A 3 -4.03 -8.79 -7.29
CA CYS A 3 -5.02 -7.88 -6.70
C CYS A 3 -4.80 -6.41 -7.11
N SER A 4 -3.55 -5.95 -7.21
CA SER A 4 -3.23 -4.56 -7.61
C SER A 4 -3.62 -4.24 -9.06
N HIS A 5 -3.65 -5.24 -9.94
CA HIS A 5 -4.13 -5.07 -11.32
C HIS A 5 -5.64 -5.26 -11.45
N ALA A 6 -6.24 -6.06 -10.56
CA ALA A 6 -7.68 -6.33 -10.55
C ALA A 6 -8.49 -5.29 -9.75
N GLY A 7 -7.85 -4.33 -9.08
CA GLY A 7 -8.53 -3.34 -8.23
C GLY A 7 -9.12 -3.90 -6.94
N LEU A 8 -8.68 -5.09 -6.54
CA LEU A 8 -9.22 -5.84 -5.39
C LEU A 8 -8.52 -5.42 -4.09
N VAL A 9 -8.82 -4.19 -3.65
CA VAL A 9 -8.18 -3.55 -2.48
C VAL A 9 -8.48 -4.31 -1.20
N GLU A 10 -9.74 -4.69 -0.99
CA GLU A 10 -10.17 -5.36 0.25
C GLU A 10 -9.58 -6.76 0.38
N GLU A 11 -9.51 -7.51 -0.72
CA GLU A 11 -8.85 -8.82 -0.77
C GLU A 11 -7.35 -8.68 -0.51
N GLY A 12 -6.71 -7.67 -1.08
CA GLY A 12 -5.29 -7.41 -0.81
C GLY A 12 -5.02 -7.07 0.67
N LYS A 13 -5.87 -6.23 1.28
CA LYS A 13 -5.83 -5.96 2.73
C LYS A 13 -6.03 -7.25 3.55
N CYS A 14 -6.97 -8.09 3.14
CA CYS A 14 -7.23 -9.38 3.79
C CYS A 14 -6.00 -10.30 3.73
N HIS A 15 -5.38 -10.46 2.56
CA HIS A 15 -4.17 -11.26 2.39
C HIS A 15 -2.98 -10.71 3.18
N PHE A 16 -2.83 -9.38 3.27
CA PHE A 16 -1.78 -8.77 4.06
C PHE A 16 -1.97 -9.01 5.56
N ARG A 17 -3.22 -8.96 6.06
CA ARG A 17 -3.53 -9.29 7.46
C ARG A 17 -3.34 -10.76 7.76
N SER A 18 -3.85 -11.67 6.93
CA SER A 18 -3.74 -13.11 7.16
C SER A 18 -2.28 -13.58 7.19
N MET A 19 -1.40 -12.95 6.41
CA MET A 19 0.05 -13.16 6.47
C MET A 19 0.57 -13.06 7.93
N ILE A 20 0.09 -12.08 8.69
CA ILE A 20 0.50 -11.81 10.07
C ILE A 20 -0.29 -12.71 11.04
N GLU A 21 -1.61 -12.69 10.94
CA GLU A 21 -2.52 -13.27 11.93
C GLU A 21 -2.60 -14.80 11.81
N ASP A 22 -2.73 -15.31 10.59
CA ASP A 22 -2.97 -16.74 10.35
C ASP A 22 -1.67 -17.51 10.11
N TYR A 23 -0.70 -16.88 9.44
CA TYR A 23 0.54 -17.54 9.01
C TYR A 23 1.77 -17.12 9.82
N GLY A 24 1.68 -16.12 10.70
CA GLY A 24 2.80 -15.65 11.52
C GLY A 24 3.98 -15.08 10.70
N ILE A 25 3.75 -14.72 9.45
CA ILE A 25 4.75 -14.18 8.53
C ILE A 25 4.83 -12.67 8.76
N GLN A 26 6.00 -12.20 9.17
CA GLN A 26 6.23 -10.77 9.33
C GLN A 26 6.36 -10.07 7.97
N PRO A 27 5.67 -8.93 7.76
CA PRO A 27 5.82 -8.15 6.54
C PRO A 27 7.28 -7.69 6.36
N ARG A 28 7.71 -7.60 5.11
CA ARG A 28 9.03 -7.10 4.72
C ARG A 28 8.85 -5.95 3.75
N GLU A 29 9.92 -5.22 3.49
CA GLU A 29 9.94 -4.07 2.57
C GLU A 29 9.15 -4.30 1.26
N PRO A 30 9.26 -5.45 0.55
CA PRO A 30 8.48 -5.68 -0.67
C PRO A 30 6.96 -5.79 -0.43
N HIS A 31 6.54 -6.33 0.71
CA HIS A 31 5.11 -6.47 1.06
C HIS A 31 4.48 -5.10 1.32
N PHE A 32 5.18 -4.21 2.03
CA PHE A 32 4.73 -2.83 2.23
C PHE A 32 4.62 -2.07 0.90
N GLY A 33 5.63 -2.19 0.03
CA GLY A 33 5.58 -1.58 -1.30
C GLY A 33 4.39 -2.05 -2.13
N CYS A 34 4.03 -3.33 -2.03
CA CYS A 34 2.85 -3.88 -2.71
C CYS A 34 1.52 -3.35 -2.14
N MET A 35 1.41 -3.17 -0.83
CA MET A 35 0.21 -2.57 -0.22
C MET A 35 0.04 -1.11 -0.61
N VAL A 36 1.14 -0.34 -0.63
CA VAL A 36 1.10 1.05 -1.08
C VAL A 36 0.70 1.14 -2.55
N ASP A 37 1.29 0.33 -3.45
CA ASP A 37 0.90 0.28 -4.87
C ASP A 37 -0.57 -0.10 -5.06
N LEU A 38 -1.07 -1.10 -4.30
CA LEU A 38 -2.48 -1.50 -4.33
C LEU A 38 -3.42 -0.35 -3.94
N LEU A 39 -3.16 0.32 -2.81
CA LEU A 39 -3.98 1.42 -2.31
C LEU A 39 -3.96 2.60 -3.29
N CYS A 40 -2.77 2.96 -3.79
CA CYS A 40 -2.57 4.03 -4.76
C CYS A 40 -3.34 3.78 -6.07
N ARG A 41 -3.24 2.58 -6.64
CA ARG A 41 -3.95 2.21 -7.88
C ARG A 41 -5.47 2.13 -7.69
N GLY A 42 -5.91 1.80 -6.48
CA GLY A 42 -7.32 1.83 -6.11
C GLY A 42 -7.86 3.24 -5.84
N GLY A 43 -7.04 4.29 -5.91
CA GLY A 43 -7.43 5.67 -5.58
C GLY A 43 -7.56 5.95 -4.08
N ASN A 44 -7.15 5.02 -3.21
CA ASN A 44 -7.21 5.16 -1.75
C ASN A 44 -5.94 5.85 -1.24
N LEU A 45 -5.71 7.09 -1.66
CA LEU A 45 -4.46 7.81 -1.37
C LEU A 45 -4.28 8.12 0.11
N ARG A 46 -5.37 8.44 0.81
CA ARG A 46 -5.36 8.65 2.26
C ARG A 46 -4.97 7.38 3.01
N ASP A 47 -5.61 6.25 2.70
CA ASP A 47 -5.25 4.94 3.25
C ASP A 47 -3.78 4.61 2.96
N ALA A 48 -3.28 4.92 1.75
CA ALA A 48 -1.89 4.67 1.39
C ALA A 48 -0.92 5.49 2.25
N TYR A 49 -1.23 6.77 2.50
CA TYR A 49 -0.43 7.63 3.36
C TYR A 49 -0.45 7.16 4.82
N ASP A 50 -1.65 6.91 5.38
CA ASP A 50 -1.79 6.46 6.76
C ASP A 50 -1.07 5.10 6.95
N PHE A 51 -1.16 4.19 5.97
CA PHE A 51 -0.40 2.94 5.97
C PHE A 51 1.11 3.15 5.98
N ILE A 52 1.64 4.12 5.23
CA ILE A 52 3.07 4.47 5.24
C ILE A 52 3.51 4.97 6.62
N MET A 53 2.67 5.78 7.27
CA MET A 53 2.93 6.32 8.60
C MET A 53 2.90 5.25 9.70
N GLU A 54 2.15 4.17 9.50
CA GLU A 54 2.04 3.04 10.42
C GLU A 54 3.11 1.96 10.20
N MET A 55 3.97 2.10 9.17
CA MET A 55 5.00 1.11 8.88
C MET A 55 5.97 0.93 10.05
N SER A 56 6.21 -0.32 10.44
CA SER A 56 7.20 -0.70 11.46
C SER A 56 8.65 -0.55 10.99
N VAL A 57 8.85 -0.22 9.71
CA VAL A 57 10.15 0.01 9.09
C VAL A 57 10.15 1.37 8.37
N PRO A 58 11.28 2.09 8.31
CA PRO A 58 11.34 3.36 7.59
C PRO A 58 10.94 3.19 6.12
N PRO A 59 9.98 3.99 5.61
CA PRO A 59 9.61 3.95 4.21
C PRO A 59 10.78 4.44 3.34
N ASN A 60 11.04 3.73 2.24
CA ASN A 60 12.11 4.09 1.31
C ASN A 60 11.63 5.10 0.25
N ALA A 61 12.57 5.61 -0.56
CA ALA A 61 12.25 6.57 -1.63
C ALA A 61 11.30 6.01 -2.70
N VAL A 62 11.25 4.69 -2.89
CA VAL A 62 10.35 4.05 -3.86
C VAL A 62 8.91 4.13 -3.39
N ILE A 63 8.64 3.89 -2.10
CA ILE A 63 7.31 4.00 -1.49
C ILE A 63 6.74 5.41 -1.66
N TRP A 64 7.52 6.43 -1.31
CA TRP A 64 7.10 7.83 -1.48
C TRP A 64 6.87 8.20 -2.94
N ARG A 65 7.73 7.72 -3.85
CA ARG A 65 7.56 7.95 -5.29
C ARG A 65 6.25 7.35 -5.80
N THR A 66 5.87 6.17 -5.33
CA THR A 66 4.61 5.52 -5.70
C THR A 66 3.41 6.37 -5.27
N LEU A 67 3.39 6.84 -4.01
CA LEU A 67 2.31 7.70 -3.50
C LEU A 67 2.22 9.01 -4.29
N LEU A 68 3.34 9.74 -4.44
CA LEU A 68 3.36 11.03 -5.13
C LEU A 68 2.97 10.91 -6.61
N GLY A 69 3.37 9.83 -7.28
CA GLY A 69 2.96 9.53 -8.65
C GLY A 69 1.44 9.32 -8.75
N ALA A 70 0.85 8.64 -7.76
CA ALA A 70 -0.59 8.43 -7.71
C ALA A 70 -1.36 9.71 -7.36
N CYS A 71 -0.91 10.52 -6.40
CA CYS A 71 -1.49 11.84 -6.11
C CYS A 71 -1.52 12.72 -7.37
N SER A 72 -0.42 12.73 -8.13
CA SER A 72 -0.33 13.48 -9.39
C SER A 72 -1.32 13.00 -10.46
N LEU A 73 -1.63 11.70 -10.50
CA LEU A 73 -2.57 11.10 -11.44
C LEU A 73 -4.03 11.33 -11.04
N HIS A 74 -4.33 11.24 -9.75
CA HIS A 74 -5.69 11.30 -9.20
C HIS A 74 -6.14 12.73 -8.85
N GLY A 75 -5.23 13.71 -8.91
CA GLY A 75 -5.55 15.13 -8.68
C GLY A 75 -5.69 15.51 -7.20
N ASP A 76 -5.24 14.65 -6.30
CA ASP A 76 -5.34 14.85 -4.85
C ASP A 76 -4.09 15.58 -4.35
N LEU A 77 -4.19 16.91 -4.29
CA LEU A 77 -3.12 17.85 -3.90
C LEU A 77 -3.14 18.19 -2.40
N GLU A 78 -4.10 17.68 -1.62
CA GLU A 78 -4.29 18.02 -0.19
C GLU A 78 -3.73 16.97 0.79
N LEU A 79 -2.73 16.19 0.38
CA LEU A 79 -1.97 15.32 1.28
C LEU A 79 -0.85 16.07 2.01
#